data_AF-A0A5J4VUT5-F1
#
_entry.id   AF-A0A5J4VUT5-F1
#
_cell.length_a   1.000
_cell.length_b   1.000
_cell.length_c   1.000
_cell.angle_alpha   90.00
_cell.angle_beta   90.00
_cell.angle_gamma   90.00
#
_symmetry.space_group_name_H-M   'P 1'
#
loop_
_entity.id
_entity.type
_entity.pdbx_description
1 polymer ?
#
loop_
_entity_poly.entity_id
_entity_poly.type
_entity_poly.pdbx_seq_one_letter_code
_entity_poly.pdbx_strand_id
1 'polypeptide(L)'
;MNSFLAKAIQVQGLNTIEAQLESNAVVSFKNDGEHHYSIKEIKPESQKPALFDKEIIISLSDSDHDVTQIQNSFLSIVLTANLQFDNKFEQFDDSYKDGVVLFVGLKSGSNIIRENTIYHRGRTIDGSLQSDATTESFIYNTIKPKSEKNNRKHIHSLYENIHKFDTSACGTYITMREIEEAIGQQTNVPYLIPVRFRISVPLDDLLIFSAFTDYLNGMFGDLKIKFKINPNAFVFAQVNPTVSLAKYYTMNKDE
;
A
#
# COMPACT_ATOMS: atom_id res chain seq x y z
N MET A 1 -32.03 47.23 -40.79
CA MET A 1 -31.54 46.17 -41.70
C MET A 1 -30.57 46.87 -42.65
N ASN A 2 -29.24 46.93 -42.51
CA ASN A 2 -28.23 46.09 -41.85
C ASN A 2 -27.03 46.97 -41.45
N SER A 3 -26.79 47.21 -40.16
CA SER A 3 -25.55 47.90 -39.74
C SER A 3 -24.96 47.40 -38.42
N PHE A 4 -25.49 46.30 -37.86
CA PHE A 4 -25.07 45.78 -36.54
C PHE A 4 -24.40 44.40 -36.59
N LEU A 5 -24.01 43.88 -37.76
CA LEU A 5 -23.48 42.52 -37.88
C LEU A 5 -22.15 42.37 -38.65
N ALA A 6 -21.42 43.45 -38.93
CA ALA A 6 -20.26 43.35 -39.84
C ALA A 6 -18.88 43.70 -39.27
N LYS A 7 -18.72 44.06 -37.99
CA LYS A 7 -17.38 44.41 -37.46
C LYS A 7 -17.20 44.02 -36.00
N ALA A 8 -16.74 42.78 -35.80
CA ALA A 8 -15.81 42.33 -34.75
C ALA A 8 -15.97 40.83 -34.48
N ILE A 9 -15.91 39.99 -35.53
CA ILE A 9 -15.28 38.69 -35.37
C ILE A 9 -13.90 38.89 -35.97
N GLN A 10 -12.98 39.38 -35.14
CA GLN A 10 -11.56 39.20 -35.39
C GLN A 10 -11.36 37.68 -35.24
N VAL A 11 -11.58 36.94 -36.34
CA VAL A 11 -11.10 35.57 -36.45
C VAL A 11 -9.59 35.71 -36.43
N GLN A 12 -9.01 35.78 -35.22
CA GLN A 12 -7.63 35.34 -35.03
C GLN A 12 -7.58 33.97 -35.69
N GLY A 13 -6.77 33.86 -36.75
CA GLY A 13 -6.71 32.66 -37.57
C GLY A 13 -6.61 31.44 -36.66
N LEU A 14 -7.72 30.71 -36.55
CA LEU A 14 -7.72 29.41 -35.92
C LEU A 14 -6.81 28.58 -36.83
N ASN A 15 -5.64 28.22 -36.30
CA ASN A 15 -4.75 27.25 -36.92
C ASN A 15 -5.60 26.10 -37.47
N THR A 16 -5.30 25.63 -38.67
CA THR A 16 -6.00 24.47 -39.23
C THR A 16 -5.91 23.31 -38.25
N ILE A 17 -6.91 22.41 -38.27
CA ILE A 17 -6.88 21.19 -37.44
C ILE A 17 -5.56 20.45 -37.67
N GLU A 18 -5.03 20.47 -38.90
CA GLU A 18 -3.72 19.96 -39.27
C GLU A 18 -2.57 20.67 -38.54
N ALA A 19 -2.51 22.00 -38.54
CA ALA A 19 -1.47 22.75 -37.83
C ALA A 19 -1.53 22.52 -36.31
N GLN A 20 -2.74 22.34 -35.75
CA GLN A 20 -2.91 22.02 -34.33
C GLN A 20 -2.53 20.56 -34.02
N LEU A 21 -2.75 19.63 -34.94
CA LEU A 21 -2.31 18.24 -34.84
C LEU A 21 -0.79 18.13 -34.99
N GLU A 22 -0.18 18.91 -35.88
CA GLU A 22 1.28 19.00 -36.05
C GLU A 22 1.95 19.65 -34.85
N SER A 23 1.37 20.71 -34.27
CA SER A 23 1.90 21.32 -33.05
C SER A 23 1.80 20.41 -31.83
N ASN A 24 0.84 19.49 -31.83
CA ASN A 24 0.68 18.45 -30.80
C ASN A 24 1.29 17.11 -31.21
N ALA A 25 1.87 17.02 -32.41
CA ALA A 25 2.52 15.80 -32.87
C ALA A 25 3.78 15.65 -32.04
N VAL A 26 3.83 14.57 -31.26
CA VAL A 26 5.04 14.18 -30.56
C VAL A 26 6.11 13.98 -31.62
N VAL A 27 7.12 14.86 -31.63
CA VAL A 27 8.29 14.70 -32.50
C VAL A 27 8.80 13.28 -32.28
N SER A 28 8.91 12.51 -33.35
CA SER A 28 9.38 11.12 -33.26
C SER A 28 10.77 11.11 -32.65
N PHE A 29 10.85 10.81 -31.36
CA PHE A 29 12.09 10.58 -30.66
C PHE A 29 12.70 9.30 -31.20
N LYS A 30 13.95 9.39 -31.67
CA LYS A 30 14.73 8.21 -32.03
C LYS A 30 15.26 7.62 -30.74
N ASN A 31 14.62 6.55 -30.28
CA ASN A 31 15.10 5.74 -29.15
C ASN A 31 16.58 5.38 -29.39
N ASP A 32 17.45 5.77 -28.45
CA ASP A 32 18.88 5.45 -28.46
C ASP A 32 19.15 3.97 -28.14
N GLY A 33 18.10 3.24 -27.71
CA GLY A 33 18.15 1.85 -27.32
C GLY A 33 18.59 1.64 -25.88
N GLU A 34 18.85 2.70 -25.13
CA GLU A 34 19.31 2.63 -23.74
C GLU A 34 18.13 2.77 -22.77
N HIS A 35 17.89 1.72 -21.99
CA HIS A 35 16.84 1.71 -20.97
C HIS A 35 17.41 2.17 -19.63
N HIS A 36 17.21 3.45 -19.31
CA HIS A 36 17.58 4.03 -18.02
C HIS A 36 16.45 3.83 -17.00
N TYR A 37 16.77 3.24 -15.85
CA TYR A 37 15.84 3.06 -14.74
C TYR A 37 16.37 3.75 -13.48
N SER A 38 15.50 4.43 -12.75
CA SER A 38 15.81 4.96 -11.42
C SER A 38 14.62 4.82 -10.48
N ILE A 39 14.91 4.60 -9.21
CA ILE A 39 13.90 4.45 -8.16
C ILE A 39 13.68 5.83 -7.53
N LYS A 40 12.42 6.27 -7.46
CA LYS A 40 12.02 7.51 -6.78
C LYS A 40 11.15 7.16 -5.58
N GLU A 41 11.50 7.67 -4.39
CA GLU A 41 10.63 7.59 -3.22
C GLU A 41 9.79 8.88 -3.13
N ILE A 42 8.47 8.75 -3.26
CA ILE A 42 7.54 9.87 -3.16
C ILE A 42 6.95 9.90 -1.73
N LYS A 43 7.01 11.05 -1.07
CA LYS A 43 6.33 11.26 0.21
C LYS A 43 4.89 11.72 -0.09
N PRO A 44 3.84 11.25 0.63
CA PRO A 44 2.50 11.78 0.50
C PRO A 44 2.46 13.29 0.75
N GLU A 45 1.51 13.92 0.09
CA GLU A 45 1.20 15.35 0.17
C GLU A 45 0.41 15.66 1.45
N SER A 46 -0.31 14.68 1.98
CA SER A 46 -0.99 14.75 3.28
C SER A 46 0.00 14.73 4.45
N GLN A 47 -0.45 15.20 5.62
CA GLN A 47 0.33 15.22 6.86
C GLN A 47 0.87 13.83 7.24
N LYS A 48 2.10 13.80 7.77
CA LYS A 48 2.69 12.63 8.42
C LYS A 48 2.99 12.91 9.89
N PRO A 49 2.68 11.98 10.83
CA PRO A 49 1.87 10.78 10.64
C PRO A 49 0.40 11.14 10.34
N ALA A 50 -0.32 10.24 9.65
CA ALA A 50 -1.75 10.37 9.38
C ALA A 50 -2.54 9.46 10.33
N LEU A 51 -3.67 9.96 10.85
CA LEU A 51 -4.64 9.12 11.55
C LEU A 51 -5.43 8.28 10.56
N PHE A 52 -5.99 7.15 11.02
CA PHE A 52 -6.67 6.20 10.14
C PHE A 52 -7.94 6.76 9.47
N ASP A 53 -8.58 7.75 10.10
CA ASP A 53 -9.79 8.41 9.60
C ASP A 53 -9.51 9.51 8.57
N LYS A 54 -8.24 9.90 8.39
CA LYS A 54 -7.83 10.97 7.48
C LYS A 54 -7.54 10.45 6.09
N GLU A 55 -7.84 11.30 5.11
CA GLU A 55 -7.46 11.07 3.72
C GLU A 55 -5.95 11.24 3.56
N ILE A 56 -5.32 10.24 2.97
CA ILE A 56 -3.90 10.24 2.61
C ILE A 56 -3.83 10.40 1.10
N ILE A 57 -3.08 11.40 0.64
CA ILE A 57 -2.89 11.69 -0.79
C ILE A 57 -1.42 11.47 -1.12
N ILE A 58 -1.15 10.64 -2.12
CA ILE A 58 0.19 10.38 -2.62
C ILE A 58 0.21 10.45 -4.15
N SER A 59 1.21 11.15 -4.68
CA SER A 59 1.49 11.16 -6.11
C SER A 59 2.12 9.82 -6.52
N LEU A 60 1.61 9.22 -7.59
CA LEU A 60 2.09 7.97 -8.18
C LEU A 60 3.03 8.21 -9.37
N SER A 61 2.96 9.40 -9.97
CA SER A 61 3.86 9.87 -11.03
C SER A 61 4.77 10.98 -10.52
N ASP A 62 5.91 11.17 -11.19
CA ASP A 62 6.85 12.25 -10.93
C ASP A 62 7.23 12.92 -12.27
N SER A 63 7.39 14.25 -12.28
CA SER A 63 7.72 15.01 -13.49
C SER A 63 9.17 14.80 -13.95
N ASP A 64 10.04 14.31 -13.07
CA ASP A 64 11.44 14.00 -13.38
C ASP A 64 11.58 12.70 -14.20
N HIS A 65 10.48 11.95 -14.38
CA HIS A 65 10.45 10.66 -15.07
C HIS A 65 9.45 10.69 -16.22
N ASP A 66 9.84 10.21 -17.39
CA ASP A 66 8.93 10.11 -18.55
C ASP A 66 7.85 9.04 -18.36
N VAL A 67 8.20 7.94 -17.66
CA VAL A 67 7.36 6.76 -17.48
C VAL A 67 7.45 6.27 -16.04
N THR A 68 6.29 6.03 -15.42
CA THR A 68 6.18 5.29 -14.16
C THR A 68 5.80 3.84 -14.43
N GLN A 69 6.59 2.90 -13.91
CA GLN A 69 6.24 1.47 -13.96
C GLN A 69 5.26 1.11 -12.84
N ILE A 70 3.96 1.14 -13.13
CA ILE A 70 2.89 0.89 -12.14
C ILE A 70 3.03 -0.53 -11.55
N GLN A 71 3.28 -1.54 -12.38
CA GLN A 71 3.44 -2.94 -11.96
C GLN A 71 4.60 -3.19 -10.96
N ASN A 72 5.62 -2.32 -10.97
CA ASN A 72 6.79 -2.43 -10.10
C ASN A 72 6.75 -1.45 -8.92
N SER A 73 5.74 -0.58 -8.89
CA SER A 73 5.57 0.44 -7.87
C SER A 73 4.73 -0.10 -6.71
N PHE A 74 5.00 0.40 -5.50
CA PHE A 74 4.26 -0.01 -4.31
C PHE A 74 4.18 1.13 -3.30
N LEU A 75 3.12 1.14 -2.50
CA LEU A 75 2.99 1.99 -1.32
C LEU A 75 3.71 1.32 -0.16
N SER A 76 4.56 2.07 0.54
CA SER A 76 5.25 1.65 1.75
C SER A 76 4.64 2.37 2.95
N ILE A 77 3.99 1.62 3.83
CA ILE A 77 3.29 2.16 5.00
C ILE A 77 3.94 1.60 6.25
N VAL A 78 4.35 2.50 7.16
CA VAL A 78 4.76 2.12 8.52
C VAL A 78 3.56 2.36 9.42
N LEU A 79 2.93 1.29 9.88
CA LEU A 79 1.78 1.36 10.76
C LEU A 79 2.26 1.29 12.21
N THR A 80 1.68 2.14 13.05
CA THR A 80 1.71 2.00 14.51
C THR A 80 0.28 1.83 14.99
N ALA A 81 0.01 0.79 15.76
CA ALA A 81 -1.31 0.49 16.32
C ALA A 81 -1.19 0.02 17.76
N ASN A 82 -2.25 0.19 18.55
CA ASN A 82 -2.35 -0.41 19.87
C ASN A 82 -3.24 -1.65 19.77
N LEU A 83 -2.70 -2.80 20.18
CA LEU A 83 -3.49 -4.01 20.38
C LEU A 83 -4.19 -3.92 21.73
N GLN A 84 -5.49 -4.23 21.74
CA GLN A 84 -6.32 -4.17 22.92
C GLN A 84 -6.53 -5.59 23.47
N PHE A 85 -6.23 -5.79 24.75
CA PHE A 85 -6.49 -7.04 25.47
C PHE A 85 -7.36 -6.77 26.70
N ASP A 86 -8.47 -7.49 26.81
CA ASP A 86 -9.38 -7.35 27.93
C ASP A 86 -8.95 -8.16 29.17
N ASN A 87 -8.11 -9.17 28.94
CA ASN A 87 -7.63 -10.08 29.98
C ASN A 87 -6.10 -10.02 30.08
N LYS A 88 -5.61 -10.27 31.30
CA LYS A 88 -4.20 -10.62 31.47
C LYS A 88 -3.98 -12.04 30.99
N PHE A 89 -2.77 -12.27 30.49
CA PHE A 89 -2.26 -13.60 30.25
C PHE A 89 -1.46 -13.99 31.48
N GLU A 90 -2.08 -14.80 32.33
CA GLU A 90 -1.42 -15.40 33.49
C GLU A 90 -1.27 -16.90 33.16
N GLN A 91 -0.29 -17.58 33.76
CA GLN A 91 -0.09 -19.05 33.71
C GLN A 91 0.84 -19.61 32.62
N PHE A 92 1.56 -18.79 31.83
CA PHE A 92 2.66 -19.33 31.04
C PHE A 92 3.88 -19.58 31.94
N ASP A 93 4.47 -20.77 31.84
CA ASP A 93 5.78 -21.05 32.42
C ASP A 93 6.83 -20.22 31.67
N ASP A 94 7.74 -19.59 32.42
CA ASP A 94 8.78 -18.69 31.91
C ASP A 94 9.60 -19.31 30.77
N SER A 95 9.78 -20.63 30.79
CA SER A 95 10.51 -21.39 29.75
C SER A 95 9.82 -21.41 28.38
N TYR A 96 8.50 -21.15 28.33
CA TYR A 96 7.71 -21.20 27.09
C TYR A 96 7.30 -19.82 26.56
N LYS A 97 7.45 -18.76 27.36
CA LYS A 97 6.95 -17.41 26.99
C LYS A 97 7.57 -16.85 25.72
N ASP A 98 8.84 -17.16 25.47
CA ASP A 98 9.52 -16.75 24.23
C ASP A 98 9.17 -17.65 23.04
N GLY A 99 8.75 -18.88 23.32
CA GLY A 99 8.36 -19.86 22.32
C GLY A 99 6.91 -19.74 21.86
N VAL A 100 6.05 -19.09 22.64
CA VAL A 100 4.66 -18.83 22.26
C VAL A 100 4.60 -17.48 21.55
N VAL A 101 4.28 -17.52 20.25
CA VAL A 101 4.31 -16.33 19.39
C VAL A 101 2.95 -16.11 18.75
N LEU A 102 2.46 -14.89 18.84
CA LEU A 102 1.26 -14.40 18.18
C LEU A 102 1.65 -13.55 16.99
N PHE A 103 1.16 -13.91 15.80
CA PHE A 103 1.19 -13.05 14.64
C PHE A 103 0.05 -12.05 14.69
N VAL A 104 0.34 -10.79 14.34
CA VAL A 104 -0.67 -9.74 14.12
C VAL A 104 -0.32 -8.97 12.86
N GLY A 105 -1.27 -8.84 11.94
CA GLY A 105 -1.02 -8.17 10.66
C GLY A 105 -2.22 -8.22 9.73
N LEU A 106 -1.95 -8.24 8.43
CA LEU A 106 -2.96 -8.31 7.37
C LEU A 106 -2.78 -9.59 6.56
N LYS A 107 -3.86 -10.13 6.00
CA LYS A 107 -3.78 -11.21 5.01
C LYS A 107 -3.09 -10.76 3.72
N SER A 108 -3.39 -9.53 3.29
CA SER A 108 -2.71 -8.83 2.20
C SER A 108 -2.53 -7.35 2.57
N GLY A 109 -1.42 -6.76 2.14
CA GLY A 109 -1.12 -5.35 2.33
C GLY A 109 -2.21 -4.45 1.75
N SER A 110 -2.81 -4.81 0.61
CA SER A 110 -3.90 -4.03 0.00
C SER A 110 -5.17 -3.97 0.85
N ASN A 111 -5.37 -4.88 1.81
CA ASN A 111 -6.48 -4.80 2.76
C ASN A 111 -6.38 -3.59 3.71
N ILE A 112 -5.21 -2.93 3.81
CA ILE A 112 -5.06 -1.70 4.62
C ILE A 112 -5.85 -0.53 4.03
N ILE A 113 -6.23 -0.60 2.75
CA ILE A 113 -6.98 0.46 2.07
C ILE A 113 -8.48 0.20 2.26
N ARG A 114 -9.18 1.16 2.88
CA ARG A 114 -10.63 1.09 3.07
C ARG A 114 -11.38 1.56 1.84
N GLU A 115 -11.05 2.76 1.41
CA GLU A 115 -11.61 3.44 0.26
C GLU A 115 -10.48 4.15 -0.48
N ASN A 116 -10.59 4.26 -1.79
CA ASN A 116 -9.64 5.01 -2.60
C ASN A 116 -10.31 5.74 -3.76
N THR A 117 -9.60 6.71 -4.32
CA THR A 117 -10.02 7.49 -5.48
C THR A 117 -8.78 7.95 -6.23
N ILE A 118 -8.85 7.95 -7.56
CA ILE A 118 -7.74 8.34 -8.42
C ILE A 118 -7.94 9.76 -8.91
N TYR A 119 -6.84 10.52 -8.90
CA TYR A 119 -6.77 11.87 -9.42
C TYR A 119 -5.83 11.93 -10.61
N HIS A 120 -6.25 12.70 -11.61
CA HIS A 120 -5.51 13.00 -12.82
C HIS A 120 -5.58 14.49 -13.08
N ARG A 121 -4.44 15.18 -13.20
CA ARG A 121 -4.41 16.63 -13.46
C ARG A 121 -5.24 17.45 -12.47
N GLY A 122 -5.12 17.10 -11.19
CA GLY A 122 -5.87 17.71 -10.10
C GLY A 122 -7.38 17.44 -10.10
N ARG A 123 -7.89 16.55 -10.97
CA ARG A 123 -9.32 16.19 -11.06
C ARG A 123 -9.52 14.73 -10.70
N THR A 124 -10.62 14.44 -10.01
CA THR A 124 -11.04 13.04 -9.79
C THR A 124 -11.42 12.40 -11.12
N ILE A 125 -10.92 11.19 -11.36
CA ILE A 125 -11.35 10.38 -12.51
C ILE A 125 -12.74 9.81 -12.21
N ASP A 126 -13.69 10.03 -13.12
CA ASP A 126 -15.04 9.48 -12.99
C ASP A 126 -15.02 7.95 -12.95
N GLY A 127 -15.83 7.35 -12.09
CA GLY A 127 -15.85 5.90 -11.85
C GLY A 127 -14.65 5.33 -11.09
N SER A 128 -13.67 6.15 -10.67
CA SER A 128 -12.51 5.67 -9.89
C SER A 128 -12.73 5.56 -8.38
N LEU A 129 -13.89 6.02 -7.88
CA LEU A 129 -14.22 5.94 -6.46
C LEU A 129 -14.48 4.48 -6.08
N GLN A 130 -13.59 3.91 -5.26
CA GLN A 130 -13.78 2.62 -4.62
C GLN A 130 -14.14 2.83 -3.15
N SER A 131 -15.39 2.52 -2.79
CA SER A 131 -15.89 2.65 -1.41
C SER A 131 -15.59 1.46 -0.52
N ASP A 132 -15.33 0.27 -1.10
CA ASP A 132 -14.98 -0.95 -0.37
C ASP A 132 -13.80 -1.66 -1.05
N ALA A 133 -12.62 -1.05 -0.90
CA ALA A 133 -11.39 -1.57 -1.48
C ALA A 133 -10.93 -2.88 -0.81
N THR A 134 -11.40 -3.17 0.41
CA THR A 134 -11.03 -4.39 1.12
C THR A 134 -11.71 -5.62 0.51
N THR A 135 -13.01 -5.52 0.17
CA THR A 135 -13.72 -6.60 -0.53
C THR A 135 -13.12 -6.87 -1.91
N GLU A 136 -12.82 -5.81 -2.66
CA GLU A 136 -12.17 -5.90 -3.97
C GLU A 136 -10.80 -6.59 -3.87
N SER A 137 -9.96 -6.11 -2.94
CA SER A 137 -8.66 -6.72 -2.64
C SER A 137 -8.81 -8.20 -2.28
N PHE A 138 -9.81 -8.56 -1.47
CA PHE A 138 -10.04 -9.96 -1.10
C PHE A 138 -10.38 -10.85 -2.30
N ILE A 139 -11.23 -10.39 -3.22
CA ILE A 139 -11.61 -11.13 -4.43
C ILE A 139 -10.40 -11.27 -5.35
N TYR A 140 -9.69 -10.18 -5.63
CA TYR A 140 -8.51 -10.18 -6.49
C TYR A 140 -7.40 -11.09 -5.94
N ASN A 141 -7.17 -11.01 -4.63
CA ASN A 141 -6.24 -11.89 -3.96
C ASN A 141 -6.68 -13.36 -4.01
N THR A 142 -7.97 -13.68 -4.08
CA THR A 142 -8.43 -15.08 -4.15
C THR A 142 -8.04 -15.75 -5.47
N ILE A 143 -8.07 -15.01 -6.57
CA ILE A 143 -7.69 -15.52 -7.90
C ILE A 143 -6.19 -15.46 -8.20
N LYS A 144 -5.43 -14.63 -7.46
CA LYS A 144 -3.98 -14.51 -7.61
C LYS A 144 -3.26 -15.83 -7.24
N PRO A 145 -2.37 -16.37 -8.09
CA PRO A 145 -1.71 -17.64 -7.83
C PRO A 145 -0.81 -17.59 -6.60
N LYS A 146 -0.67 -18.73 -5.91
CA LYS A 146 0.11 -18.83 -4.66
C LYS A 146 1.58 -18.48 -4.83
N SER A 147 2.16 -18.76 -6.01
CA SER A 147 3.55 -18.41 -6.35
C SER A 147 3.79 -16.91 -6.28
N GLU A 148 2.87 -16.09 -6.80
CA GLU A 148 2.99 -14.62 -6.76
C GLU A 148 2.93 -14.08 -5.33
N LYS A 149 2.15 -14.73 -4.45
CA LYS A 149 1.97 -14.29 -3.06
C LYS A 149 3.18 -14.53 -2.16
N ASN A 150 4.08 -15.44 -2.53
CA ASN A 150 5.20 -15.85 -1.70
C ASN A 150 6.53 -15.14 -2.02
N ASN A 151 6.57 -14.33 -3.08
CA ASN A 151 7.84 -13.84 -3.62
C ASN A 151 8.31 -12.52 -3.01
N ARG A 152 7.44 -11.78 -2.32
CA ARG A 152 7.69 -10.39 -1.91
C ARG A 152 7.38 -10.20 -0.43
N LYS A 153 8.30 -9.53 0.28
CA LYS A 153 8.20 -9.28 1.73
C LYS A 153 7.13 -8.22 2.04
N HIS A 154 6.45 -8.39 3.16
CA HIS A 154 5.49 -7.46 3.75
C HIS A 154 4.22 -7.22 2.92
N ILE A 155 3.87 -8.17 2.03
CA ILE A 155 2.68 -8.07 1.18
C ILE A 155 1.62 -9.07 1.61
N HIS A 156 1.95 -10.35 1.74
CA HIS A 156 0.97 -11.39 2.08
C HIS A 156 1.35 -12.12 3.36
N SER A 157 0.32 -12.61 4.06
CA SER A 157 0.45 -13.42 5.26
C SER A 157 -0.39 -14.68 5.09
N LEU A 158 0.12 -15.64 4.31
CA LEU A 158 -0.55 -16.93 4.15
C LEU A 158 -0.50 -17.73 5.45
N TYR A 159 -1.64 -18.26 5.89
CA TYR A 159 -1.72 -18.99 7.16
C TYR A 159 -0.65 -20.08 7.30
N GLU A 160 -0.40 -20.86 6.25
CA GLU A 160 0.58 -21.96 6.29
C GLU A 160 2.02 -21.43 6.48
N ASN A 161 2.32 -20.23 6.00
CA ASN A 161 3.61 -19.57 6.16
C ASN A 161 3.72 -18.96 7.57
N ILE A 162 2.68 -18.28 8.04
CA ILE A 162 2.61 -17.72 9.40
C ILE A 162 2.73 -18.83 10.45
N HIS A 163 2.06 -19.96 10.25
CA HIS A 163 2.16 -21.13 11.12
C HIS A 163 3.57 -21.70 11.18
N LYS A 164 4.39 -21.49 10.14
CA LYS A 164 5.83 -21.85 10.06
C LYS A 164 6.77 -20.70 10.45
N PHE A 165 6.23 -19.62 11.01
CA PHE A 165 6.96 -18.45 11.47
C PHE A 165 7.71 -17.73 10.33
N ASP A 166 7.04 -17.46 9.22
CA ASP A 166 7.61 -16.75 8.07
C ASP A 166 7.88 -15.26 8.37
N THR A 167 9.14 -14.84 8.25
CA THR A 167 9.57 -13.47 8.54
C THR A 167 9.24 -12.47 7.43
N SER A 168 8.75 -12.94 6.27
CA SER A 168 8.32 -12.09 5.16
C SER A 168 6.87 -11.62 5.25
N ALA A 169 6.16 -12.00 6.30
CA ALA A 169 4.75 -11.69 6.49
C ALA A 169 4.41 -10.18 6.45
N CYS A 170 3.17 -9.87 6.08
CA CYS A 170 2.58 -8.54 6.19
C CYS A 170 2.04 -8.29 7.60
N GLY A 171 2.95 -8.18 8.57
CA GLY A 171 2.60 -8.00 9.98
C GLY A 171 3.82 -8.00 10.88
N THR A 172 3.57 -8.17 12.17
CA THR A 172 4.59 -8.44 13.18
C THR A 172 4.26 -9.69 13.95
N TYR A 173 5.28 -10.21 14.61
CA TYR A 173 5.15 -11.23 15.63
C TYR A 173 5.38 -10.59 16.98
N ILE A 174 4.62 -11.03 17.97
CA ILE A 174 4.78 -10.65 19.37
C ILE A 174 4.81 -11.93 20.20
N THR A 175 5.81 -12.05 21.06
CA THR A 175 5.97 -13.17 21.98
C THR A 175 5.04 -13.00 23.17
N MET A 176 4.74 -14.11 23.84
CA MET A 176 4.00 -14.07 25.10
C MET A 176 4.77 -13.31 26.18
N ARG A 177 6.11 -13.37 26.19
CA ARG A 177 6.95 -12.56 27.09
C ARG A 177 6.71 -11.06 26.89
N GLU A 178 6.83 -10.57 25.66
CA GLU A 178 6.60 -9.16 25.33
C GLU A 178 5.18 -8.71 25.72
N ILE A 179 4.18 -9.58 25.54
CA ILE A 179 2.80 -9.30 25.93
C ILE A 179 2.69 -9.16 27.45
N GLU A 180 3.20 -10.12 28.22
CA GLU A 180 3.13 -10.08 29.68
C GLU A 180 3.90 -8.89 30.27
N GLU A 181 5.09 -8.59 29.76
CA GLU A 181 5.88 -7.44 30.22
C GLU A 181 5.18 -6.11 29.94
N ALA A 182 4.56 -5.96 28.76
CA ALA A 182 3.81 -4.76 28.42
C ALA A 182 2.53 -4.59 29.25
N ILE A 183 1.82 -5.69 29.53
CA ILE A 183 0.57 -5.69 30.31
C ILE A 183 0.86 -5.56 31.81
N GLY A 184 1.92 -6.17 32.32
CA GLY A 184 2.27 -6.17 33.75
C GLY A 184 2.55 -4.77 34.31
N GLN A 185 2.95 -3.83 33.44
CA GLN A 185 3.15 -2.42 33.78
C GLN A 185 1.85 -1.60 33.83
N GLN A 186 0.74 -2.16 33.34
CA GLN A 186 -0.55 -1.47 33.20
C GLN A 186 -1.55 -1.89 34.29
N THR A 187 -2.23 -0.91 34.88
CA THR A 187 -3.22 -1.11 35.95
C THR A 187 -4.67 -1.03 35.46
N ASN A 188 -4.92 -0.42 34.30
CA ASN A 188 -6.25 -0.18 33.76
C ASN A 188 -6.54 -1.12 32.60
N VAL A 189 -7.74 -1.71 32.60
CA VAL A 189 -8.29 -2.51 31.50
C VAL A 189 -9.10 -1.59 30.58
N PRO A 190 -9.00 -1.72 29.24
CA PRO A 190 -8.24 -2.74 28.52
C PRO A 190 -6.73 -2.43 28.43
N TYR A 191 -5.92 -3.48 28.38
CA TYR A 191 -4.47 -3.36 28.23
C TYR A 191 -4.10 -3.05 26.79
N LEU A 192 -3.18 -2.10 26.61
CA LEU A 192 -2.78 -1.61 25.30
C LEU A 192 -1.33 -1.97 25.01
N ILE A 193 -1.09 -2.68 23.92
CA ILE A 193 0.27 -3.02 23.48
C ILE A 193 0.56 -2.32 22.17
N PRO A 194 1.52 -1.37 22.13
CA PRO A 194 1.90 -0.72 20.90
C PRO A 194 2.67 -1.70 20.02
N VAL A 195 2.21 -1.88 18.78
CA VAL A 195 2.91 -2.63 17.73
C VAL A 195 3.22 -1.71 16.57
N ARG A 196 4.37 -1.95 15.94
CA ARG A 196 4.82 -1.20 14.77
C ARG A 196 5.37 -2.14 13.71
N PHE A 197 4.83 -2.06 12.49
CA PHE A 197 5.31 -2.89 11.38
C PHE A 197 5.15 -2.21 10.03
N ARG A 198 5.84 -2.77 9.04
CA ARG A 198 5.82 -2.30 7.65
C ARG A 198 4.79 -3.09 6.84
N ILE A 199 4.10 -2.38 5.99
CA ILE A 199 3.14 -2.91 5.02
C ILE A 199 3.57 -2.43 3.64
N SER A 200 3.63 -3.34 2.69
CA SER A 200 3.87 -3.04 1.28
C SER A 200 2.61 -3.35 0.49
N VAL A 201 2.12 -2.35 -0.25
CA VAL A 201 0.95 -2.49 -1.12
C VAL A 201 1.40 -2.26 -2.56
N PRO A 202 1.63 -3.32 -3.35
CA PRO A 202 1.84 -3.17 -4.78
C PRO A 202 0.69 -2.41 -5.42
N LEU A 203 0.99 -1.55 -6.40
CA LEU A 203 -0.09 -0.85 -7.10
C LEU A 203 -0.92 -1.84 -7.93
N ASP A 204 -0.30 -2.86 -8.53
CA ASP A 204 -0.98 -3.92 -9.28
C ASP A 204 -1.85 -4.86 -8.42
N ASP A 205 -1.79 -4.74 -7.09
CA ASP A 205 -2.75 -5.36 -6.16
C ASP A 205 -4.04 -4.55 -5.99
N LEU A 206 -4.09 -3.32 -6.47
CA LEU A 206 -5.29 -2.50 -6.54
C LEU A 206 -5.96 -2.74 -7.89
N LEU A 207 -7.23 -3.12 -7.92
CA LEU A 207 -7.89 -3.57 -9.16
C LEU A 207 -7.80 -2.54 -10.28
N ILE A 208 -7.94 -1.25 -9.95
CA ILE A 208 -7.84 -0.15 -10.93
C ILE A 208 -6.49 -0.10 -11.66
N PHE A 209 -5.43 -0.62 -11.04
CA PHE A 209 -4.07 -0.67 -11.60
C PHE A 209 -3.65 -2.08 -12.02
N SER A 210 -4.48 -3.10 -11.82
CA SER A 210 -4.14 -4.51 -12.08
C SER A 210 -3.68 -4.80 -13.51
N ALA A 211 -4.18 -4.03 -14.49
CA ALA A 211 -3.82 -4.15 -15.91
C ALA A 211 -2.78 -3.11 -16.38
N PHE A 212 -2.31 -2.23 -15.49
CA PHE A 212 -1.34 -1.18 -15.84
C PHE A 212 0.09 -1.68 -15.66
N THR A 213 0.85 -1.73 -16.75
CA THR A 213 2.29 -1.97 -16.70
C THR A 213 3.03 -0.66 -16.47
N ASP A 214 2.79 0.30 -17.35
CA ASP A 214 3.50 1.57 -17.47
C ASP A 214 2.50 2.72 -17.62
N TYR A 215 2.84 3.86 -17.02
CA TYR A 215 2.07 5.09 -17.10
C TYR A 215 2.97 6.20 -17.65
N LEU A 216 2.62 6.74 -18.81
CA LEU A 216 3.39 7.75 -19.52
C LEU A 216 3.16 9.14 -18.89
N ASN A 217 4.03 9.54 -17.96
CA ASN A 217 3.92 10.79 -17.21
C ASN A 217 3.90 12.01 -18.15
N GLY A 218 4.75 12.04 -19.18
CA GLY A 218 4.82 13.17 -20.11
C GLY A 218 3.55 13.38 -20.95
N MET A 219 2.87 12.28 -21.32
CA MET A 219 1.65 12.35 -22.14
C MET A 219 0.40 12.57 -21.28
N PHE A 220 0.27 11.79 -20.20
CA PHE A 220 -0.93 11.80 -19.39
C PHE A 220 -0.86 12.84 -18.27
N GLY A 221 0.32 13.19 -17.76
CA GLY A 221 0.48 14.14 -16.65
C GLY A 221 0.36 13.45 -15.29
N ASP A 222 0.14 14.24 -14.24
CA ASP A 222 0.14 13.76 -12.86
C ASP A 222 -0.99 12.76 -12.57
N LEU A 223 -0.60 11.67 -11.91
CA LEU A 223 -1.47 10.63 -11.38
C LEU A 223 -1.28 10.58 -9.86
N LYS A 224 -2.39 10.61 -9.11
CA LYS A 224 -2.37 10.50 -7.65
C LYS A 224 -3.43 9.52 -7.17
N ILE A 225 -3.17 8.90 -6.03
CA ILE A 225 -4.17 8.13 -5.29
C ILE A 225 -4.46 8.82 -3.97
N LYS A 226 -5.74 8.90 -3.66
CA LYS A 226 -6.25 9.30 -2.35
C LYS A 226 -6.86 8.08 -1.69
N PHE A 227 -6.55 7.81 -0.43
CA PHE A 227 -7.09 6.66 0.28
C PHE A 227 -7.25 6.90 1.80
N LYS A 228 -8.03 6.05 2.46
CA LYS A 228 -8.11 5.97 3.93
C LYS A 228 -7.69 4.59 4.42
N ILE A 229 -7.22 4.54 5.67
CA ILE A 229 -6.77 3.30 6.31
C ILE A 229 -7.97 2.49 6.82
N ASN A 230 -7.94 1.17 6.64
CA ASN A 230 -8.92 0.25 7.18
C ASN A 230 -8.44 -0.36 8.52
N PRO A 231 -8.97 0.10 9.68
CA PRO A 231 -8.62 -0.50 10.96
C PRO A 231 -9.26 -1.88 11.18
N ASN A 232 -10.24 -2.29 10.36
CA ASN A 232 -10.97 -3.54 10.55
C ASN A 232 -10.38 -4.73 9.76
N ALA A 233 -9.29 -4.50 9.03
CA ALA A 233 -8.67 -5.52 8.18
C ALA A 233 -7.67 -6.43 8.90
N PHE A 234 -7.31 -6.11 10.15
CA PHE A 234 -6.29 -6.85 10.88
C PHE A 234 -6.76 -8.26 11.24
N VAL A 235 -5.80 -9.18 11.22
CA VAL A 235 -5.96 -10.57 11.61
C VAL A 235 -4.85 -10.96 12.56
N PHE A 236 -5.11 -11.99 13.36
CA PHE A 236 -4.13 -12.59 14.24
C PHE A 236 -4.11 -14.11 14.08
N ALA A 237 -2.98 -14.73 14.36
CA ALA A 237 -2.82 -16.18 14.34
C ALA A 237 -1.70 -16.62 15.27
N GLN A 238 -1.89 -17.74 15.98
CA GLN A 238 -0.80 -18.36 16.73
C GLN A 238 0.16 -19.06 15.77
N VAL A 239 1.46 -18.85 15.97
CA VAL A 239 2.51 -19.61 15.28
C VAL A 239 2.60 -21.01 15.90
N ASN A 240 3.00 -22.03 15.14
CA ASN A 240 3.24 -23.36 15.70
C ASN A 240 4.27 -23.28 16.84
N PRO A 241 3.91 -23.58 18.11
CA PRO A 241 4.81 -23.44 19.24
C PRO A 241 6.11 -24.24 19.09
N THR A 242 6.07 -25.42 18.46
CA THR A 242 7.26 -26.23 18.20
C THR A 242 8.21 -25.53 17.24
N VAL A 243 7.69 -24.84 16.22
CA VAL A 243 8.51 -24.12 15.24
C VAL A 243 9.09 -22.85 15.83
N SER A 244 8.30 -22.09 16.58
CA SER A 244 8.76 -20.87 17.24
C SER A 244 9.77 -21.16 18.35
N LEU A 245 9.55 -22.18 19.19
CA LEU A 245 10.53 -22.64 20.18
C LEU A 245 11.85 -23.08 19.51
N ALA A 246 11.77 -23.91 18.47
CA ALA A 246 12.96 -24.35 17.76
C ALA A 246 13.76 -23.16 17.21
N LYS A 247 13.08 -22.19 16.57
CA LYS A 247 13.71 -20.96 16.08
C LYS A 247 14.36 -20.15 17.20
N TYR A 248 13.65 -19.92 18.31
CA TYR A 248 14.18 -19.21 19.46
C TYR A 248 15.47 -19.84 19.99
N TYR A 249 15.48 -21.16 20.23
CA TYR A 249 16.67 -21.86 20.72
C TYR A 249 17.80 -21.94 19.68
N THR A 250 17.52 -21.89 18.38
CA THR A 250 18.59 -21.80 17.38
C THR A 250 19.20 -20.41 17.28
N MET A 251 18.40 -19.35 17.51
CA MET A 251 18.87 -17.96 17.43
C MET A 251 19.68 -17.55 18.66
N ASN A 252 19.38 -18.13 19.83
CA ASN A 252 20.03 -17.79 21.12
C ASN A 252 21.14 -18.77 21.54
N LYS A 253 21.57 -19.68 20.65
CA LYS A 253 22.68 -20.61 20.94
C LYS A 253 24.06 -20.07 20.60
N ASP A 254 24.12 -18.87 20.02
CA ASP A 254 25.37 -18.16 19.70
C ASP A 254 25.77 -17.12 20.76
N GLU A 255 25.12 -17.14 21.94
CA GLU A 255 25.55 -16.46 23.19
C GLU A 255 26.02 -17.50 24.23
#